data_AF-A0A7C3LKA3-F1
#
_entry.id   AF-A0A7C3LKA3-F1
#
_cell.length_a   1.000
_cell.length_b   1.000
_cell.length_c   1.000
_cell.angle_alpha   90.00
_cell.angle_beta   90.00
_cell.angle_gamma   90.00
#
_symmetry.space_group_name_H-M   'P 1'
#
loop_
_entity.id
_entity.type
_entity.pdbx_description
1 polymer ?
#
loop_
_entity_poly.entity_id
_entity_poly.type
_entity_poly.pdbx_seq_one_letter_code
_entity_poly.pdbx_strand_id
1 'polypeptide(L)'
;MNPLIVIRGGGDLATGVALRLFRTGFQVVILELEKPLAVRRAVSFAEAVYEGTQTVEDATSRLVSPDQLMVSIESGEIPVLIDPLANILRNQFLTSPQSTFLIDARLLKSEPELLDVNLPLHIGLGPGFTAGKDCHAVVETRRGHTLGRVHWEGASTPDTGRPEGDPRRVLRASSSGTIISHASIGDHVQEGQLIVEIQSENGRAKVLSPLKGVLRGL
;
A
#
# COMPACT_ATOMS: atom_id res chain seq x y z
N MET A 1 24.32 12.32 4.24
CA MET A 1 23.42 11.27 3.70
C MET A 1 22.06 11.90 3.50
N ASN A 2 21.44 11.67 2.34
CA ASN A 2 20.05 12.09 2.15
C ASN A 2 19.15 11.25 3.09
N PRO A 3 18.10 11.83 3.67
CA PRO A 3 17.13 11.09 4.46
C PRO A 3 16.51 9.94 3.64
N LEU A 4 16.53 8.73 4.19
CA LEU A 4 15.85 7.57 3.61
C LEU A 4 14.46 7.44 4.25
N ILE A 5 13.42 7.51 3.41
CA ILE A 5 12.04 7.30 3.84
C ILE A 5 11.63 5.88 3.47
N VAL A 6 11.40 5.07 4.49
CA VAL A 6 10.85 3.72 4.36
C VAL A 6 9.34 3.82 4.44
N ILE A 7 8.64 3.27 3.46
CA ILE A 7 7.18 3.19 3.43
C ILE A 7 6.78 1.72 3.56
N ARG A 8 6.00 1.35 4.57
CA ARG A 8 5.42 0.01 4.67
C ARG A 8 4.04 0.02 4.04
N GLY A 9 3.77 -0.93 3.15
CA GLY A 9 2.56 -0.91 2.35
C GLY A 9 2.79 -0.16 1.04
N GLY A 10 2.62 -0.81 -0.11
CA GLY A 10 2.78 -0.22 -1.45
C GLY A 10 1.48 0.14 -2.16
N GLY A 11 0.36 0.25 -1.44
CA GLY A 11 -0.95 0.55 -2.00
C GLY A 11 -1.07 1.95 -2.63
N ASP A 12 -2.29 2.32 -3.03
CA ASP A 12 -2.57 3.59 -3.73
C ASP A 12 -2.34 4.83 -2.87
N LEU A 13 -2.73 4.81 -1.59
CA LEU A 13 -2.42 5.90 -0.65
C LEU A 13 -0.90 6.03 -0.42
N ALA A 14 -0.22 4.90 -0.26
CA ALA A 14 1.23 4.87 -0.11
C ALA A 14 1.94 5.42 -1.35
N THR A 15 1.42 5.11 -2.55
CA THR A 15 1.92 5.61 -3.83
C THR A 15 1.82 7.13 -3.90
N GLY A 16 0.70 7.71 -3.46
CA GLY A 16 0.56 9.17 -3.38
C GLY A 16 1.58 9.83 -2.43
N VAL A 17 1.85 9.20 -1.29
CA VAL A 17 2.88 9.65 -0.34
C VAL A 17 4.28 9.53 -0.96
N ALA A 18 4.59 8.37 -1.53
CA ALA A 18 5.87 8.09 -2.18
C ALA A 18 6.15 9.09 -3.31
N LEU A 19 5.18 9.33 -4.19
CA LEU A 19 5.27 10.31 -5.28
C LEU A 19 5.61 11.71 -4.75
N ARG A 20 4.92 12.16 -3.70
CA ARG A 20 5.16 13.48 -3.13
C ARG A 20 6.58 13.61 -2.58
N LEU A 21 7.05 12.61 -1.84
CA LEU A 21 8.38 12.59 -1.23
C LEU A 21 9.49 12.48 -2.29
N PHE A 22 9.32 11.56 -3.25
CA PHE A 22 10.24 11.35 -4.36
C PHE A 22 10.43 12.65 -5.17
N ARG A 23 9.33 13.33 -5.54
CA ARG A 23 9.38 14.61 -6.26
C ARG A 23 10.05 15.74 -5.48
N THR A 24 10.08 15.66 -4.15
CA THR A 24 10.81 16.61 -3.29
C THR A 24 12.28 16.25 -3.07
N GLY A 25 12.75 15.15 -3.67
CA GLY A 25 14.16 14.73 -3.63
C GLY A 25 14.53 13.81 -2.46
N PHE A 26 13.54 13.30 -1.71
CA PHE A 26 13.81 12.27 -0.71
C PHE A 26 14.11 10.92 -1.38
N GLN A 27 14.98 10.14 -0.74
CA GLN A 27 15.16 8.73 -1.10
C GLN A 27 14.01 7.95 -0.50
N VAL A 28 13.29 7.17 -1.31
CA VAL A 28 12.10 6.42 -0.88
C VAL A 28 12.29 4.95 -1.18
N VAL A 29 11.99 4.09 -0.21
CA VAL A 29 11.90 2.64 -0.39
C VAL A 29 10.57 2.14 0.13
N ILE A 30 9.96 1.19 -0.58
CA ILE A 30 8.69 0.58 -0.20
C ILE A 30 8.94 -0.85 0.26
N LEU A 31 8.34 -1.23 1.38
CA LEU A 31 8.33 -2.59 1.89
C LEU A 31 6.95 -3.18 1.69
N GLU A 32 6.90 -4.35 1.06
CA GLU A 32 5.66 -5.04 0.72
C GLU A 32 5.64 -6.51 1.15
N LEU A 33 4.45 -7.09 1.05
CA LEU A 33 4.22 -8.53 1.12
C LEU A 33 4.69 -9.20 -0.19
N GLU A 34 4.93 -10.51 -0.13
CA GLU A 34 5.17 -11.32 -1.34
C GLU A 34 3.94 -11.35 -2.26
N LYS A 35 2.74 -11.22 -1.68
CA LYS A 35 1.46 -11.11 -2.38
C LYS A 35 0.73 -9.86 -1.92
N PRO A 36 1.04 -8.68 -2.49
CA PRO A 36 0.41 -7.44 -2.09
C PRO A 36 -1.12 -7.47 -2.23
N LEU A 37 -1.78 -6.75 -1.32
CA LEU A 37 -3.25 -6.70 -1.19
C LEU A 37 -3.86 -5.45 -1.85
N ALA A 38 -3.09 -4.72 -2.66
CA ALA A 38 -3.54 -3.49 -3.29
C ALA A 38 -4.67 -3.78 -4.30
N VAL A 39 -5.86 -3.20 -4.07
CA VAL A 39 -7.01 -3.35 -4.97
C VAL A 39 -6.88 -2.44 -6.20
N ARG A 40 -6.36 -1.22 -6.02
CA ARG A 40 -6.15 -0.27 -7.12
C ARG A 40 -4.78 -0.45 -7.76
N ARG A 41 -4.54 -1.66 -8.26
CA ARG A 41 -3.24 -2.14 -8.77
C ARG A 41 -2.59 -1.19 -9.78
N ALA A 42 -3.36 -0.69 -10.74
CA ALA A 42 -2.87 0.22 -11.79
C ALA A 42 -2.24 1.54 -11.27
N VAL A 43 -2.54 1.95 -10.03
CA VAL A 43 -2.00 3.16 -9.40
C VAL A 43 -1.28 2.85 -8.08
N SER A 44 -0.80 1.61 -7.92
CA SER A 44 -0.12 1.16 -6.70
C SER A 44 1.29 0.67 -7.03
N PHE A 45 2.31 1.26 -6.42
CA PHE A 45 3.70 0.80 -6.58
C PHE A 45 3.95 -0.63 -6.10
N ALA A 46 3.08 -1.17 -5.24
CA ALA A 46 3.05 -2.59 -4.88
C ALA A 46 2.93 -3.53 -6.11
N GLU A 47 2.39 -3.06 -7.23
CA GLU A 47 2.25 -3.86 -8.44
C GLU A 47 3.61 -4.33 -9.00
N ALA A 48 4.69 -3.59 -8.70
CA ALA A 48 6.04 -4.00 -9.05
C ALA A 48 6.44 -5.37 -8.45
N VAL A 49 5.82 -5.82 -7.36
CA VAL A 49 6.05 -7.16 -6.82
C VAL A 49 5.62 -8.26 -7.80
N TYR A 50 4.55 -8.01 -8.58
CA TYR A 50 4.05 -8.96 -9.57
C TYR A 50 4.72 -8.78 -10.93
N GLU A 51 4.87 -7.53 -11.39
CA GLU A 51 5.32 -7.20 -12.75
C GLU A 51 6.82 -6.86 -12.84
N GLY A 52 7.53 -6.88 -11.72
CA GLY A 52 8.93 -6.44 -11.60
C GLY A 52 9.11 -4.91 -11.58
N THR A 53 8.23 -4.16 -12.23
CA THR A 53 8.20 -2.70 -12.23
C THR A 53 6.80 -2.16 -12.33
N GLN A 54 6.54 -0.97 -11.78
CA GLN A 54 5.29 -0.25 -11.99
C GLN A 54 5.57 1.25 -12.14
N THR A 55 5.01 1.89 -13.15
CA THR A 55 5.09 3.34 -13.31
C THR A 55 3.75 3.99 -13.00
N VAL A 56 3.77 5.01 -12.14
CA VAL A 56 2.61 5.83 -11.83
C VAL A 56 3.02 7.29 -12.03
N GLU A 57 2.32 7.99 -12.90
CA GLU A 57 2.70 9.32 -13.38
C GLU A 57 4.12 9.33 -13.97
N ASP A 58 5.06 10.01 -13.33
CA ASP A 58 6.46 10.21 -13.75
C ASP A 58 7.46 9.41 -12.90
N ALA A 59 7.00 8.58 -11.97
CA ALA A 59 7.86 7.79 -11.10
C ALA A 59 7.67 6.28 -11.33
N THR A 60 8.79 5.57 -11.37
CA THR A 60 8.84 4.12 -11.56
C THR A 60 9.28 3.46 -10.27
N SER A 61 8.48 2.51 -9.78
CA SER A 61 8.88 1.59 -8.73
C SER A 61 9.41 0.29 -9.33
N ARG A 62 10.40 -0.32 -8.67
CA ARG A 62 11.06 -1.56 -9.12
C ARG A 62 11.20 -2.54 -7.98
N LEU A 63 10.79 -3.79 -8.19
CA LEU A 63 11.12 -4.88 -7.28
C LEU A 63 12.62 -5.16 -7.36
N VAL A 64 13.28 -5.10 -6.21
CA VAL A 64 14.73 -5.29 -6.08
C VAL A 64 15.06 -6.26 -4.96
N SER A 65 16.27 -6.82 -4.99
CA SER A 65 16.87 -7.44 -3.81
C SER A 65 17.56 -6.40 -2.92
N PRO A 66 17.85 -6.70 -1.64
CA PRO A 66 18.50 -5.74 -0.74
C PRO A 66 19.84 -5.17 -1.24
N ASP A 67 20.62 -5.97 -1.98
CA ASP A 67 21.89 -5.56 -2.58
C ASP A 67 21.73 -4.58 -3.77
N GLN A 68 20.55 -4.54 -4.40
CA GLN A 68 20.23 -3.65 -5.51
C GLN A 68 19.58 -2.33 -5.08
N LEU A 69 19.27 -2.18 -3.79
CA LEU A 69 18.51 -1.04 -3.26
C LEU A 69 19.15 0.31 -3.59
N MET A 70 20.45 0.46 -3.31
CA MET A 70 21.14 1.73 -3.53
C MET A 70 21.25 2.07 -5.02
N VAL A 71 21.51 1.06 -5.85
CA VAL A 71 21.58 1.23 -7.31
C VAL A 71 20.26 1.72 -7.88
N SER A 72 19.13 1.18 -7.41
CA SER A 72 17.79 1.61 -7.85
C SER A 72 17.46 3.04 -7.40
N ILE A 73 17.85 3.43 -6.19
CA ILE A 73 17.69 4.82 -5.73
C ILE A 73 18.54 5.78 -6.58
N GLU A 74 19.79 5.40 -6.86
CA GLU A 74 20.71 6.21 -7.68
C GLU A 74 20.26 6.32 -9.14
N SER A 75 19.54 5.34 -9.67
CA SER A 75 18.91 5.41 -11.00
C SER A 75 17.62 6.23 -11.03
N GLY A 76 17.21 6.84 -9.91
CA GLY A 76 16.00 7.65 -9.84
C GLY A 76 14.71 6.83 -9.84
N GLU A 77 14.77 5.57 -9.39
CA GLU A 77 13.60 4.73 -9.20
C GLU A 77 13.24 4.59 -7.71
N ILE A 78 12.02 4.12 -7.43
CA ILE A 78 11.56 3.82 -6.07
C ILE A 78 11.67 2.30 -5.84
N PRO A 79 12.70 1.80 -5.15
CA PRO A 79 12.81 0.38 -4.88
C PRO A 79 11.64 -0.14 -4.03
N VAL A 80 11.20 -1.35 -4.37
CA VAL A 80 10.23 -2.15 -3.63
C VAL A 80 10.93 -3.43 -3.17
N LEU A 81 10.87 -3.71 -1.87
CA LEU A 81 11.39 -4.92 -1.26
C LEU A 81 10.25 -5.78 -0.71
N ILE A 82 10.34 -7.08 -0.92
CA ILE A 82 9.50 -8.04 -0.19
C ILE A 82 10.11 -8.20 1.22
N ASP A 83 9.59 -7.45 2.18
CA ASP A 83 10.06 -7.44 3.57
C ASP A 83 8.89 -7.12 4.52
N PRO A 84 7.95 -8.08 4.71
CA PRO A 84 6.72 -7.86 5.49
C PRO A 84 7.00 -7.45 6.95
N LEU A 85 8.13 -7.89 7.51
CA LEU A 85 8.52 -7.65 8.89
C LEU A 85 9.42 -6.42 9.07
N ALA A 86 9.72 -5.69 7.99
CA ALA A 86 10.61 -4.54 7.99
C ALA A 86 11.99 -4.83 8.60
N ASN A 87 12.55 -6.00 8.30
CA ASN A 87 13.87 -6.40 8.74
C ASN A 87 14.97 -5.46 8.25
N ILE A 88 14.77 -4.78 7.12
CA ILE A 88 15.73 -3.80 6.58
C ILE A 88 16.03 -2.67 7.58
N LEU A 89 15.08 -2.30 8.45
CA LEU A 89 15.27 -1.27 9.47
C LEU A 89 16.32 -1.66 10.52
N ARG A 90 16.68 -2.95 10.62
CA ARG A 90 17.74 -3.48 11.49
C ARG A 90 19.07 -3.66 10.75
N ASN A 91 19.09 -3.46 9.43
CA ASN A 91 20.29 -3.62 8.63
C ASN A 91 21.10 -2.31 8.65
N GLN A 92 22.17 -2.31 9.44
CA GLN A 92 23.05 -1.14 9.64
C GLN A 92 23.88 -0.76 8.40
N PHE A 93 23.96 -1.64 7.40
CA PHE A 93 24.64 -1.34 6.13
C PHE A 93 23.72 -0.61 5.14
N LEU A 94 22.40 -0.82 5.26
CA LEU A 94 21.40 -0.23 4.37
C LEU A 94 20.65 0.95 4.99
N THR A 95 20.58 0.99 6.32
CA THR A 95 19.81 2.00 7.06
C THR A 95 20.65 2.59 8.19
N SER A 96 20.33 3.83 8.54
CA SER A 96 20.94 4.53 9.68
C SER A 96 19.83 5.05 10.60
N PRO A 97 19.83 4.71 11.90
CA PRO A 97 18.82 5.16 12.85
C PRO A 97 18.67 6.68 12.93
N GLN A 98 19.67 7.47 12.55
CA GLN A 98 19.62 8.94 12.62
C GLN A 98 19.03 9.58 11.36
N SER A 99 18.90 8.85 10.26
CA SER A 99 18.49 9.40 8.96
C SER A 99 17.49 8.50 8.21
N THR A 100 16.94 7.50 8.88
CA THR A 100 15.88 6.62 8.36
C THR A 100 14.57 6.96 9.03
N PHE A 101 13.54 7.25 8.25
CA PHE A 101 12.22 7.65 8.72
C PHE A 101 11.19 6.66 8.19
N LEU A 102 10.14 6.37 8.97
CA LEU A 102 9.14 5.38 8.60
C LEU A 102 7.77 6.01 8.40
N ILE A 103 7.12 5.65 7.30
CA ILE A 103 5.70 5.86 7.07
C ILE A 103 5.03 4.50 6.94
N ASP A 104 4.16 4.16 7.89
CA ASP A 104 3.40 2.91 7.84
C ASP A 104 2.04 3.16 7.18
N ALA A 105 1.96 2.80 5.90
CA ALA A 105 0.81 2.96 5.03
C ALA A 105 0.03 1.65 4.83
N ARG A 106 0.20 0.67 5.73
CA ARG A 106 -0.53 -0.62 5.69
C ARG A 106 -2.03 -0.48 6.01
N LEU A 107 -2.47 0.64 6.58
CA LEU A 107 -3.88 0.92 6.96
C LEU A 107 -4.46 -0.22 7.80
N LEU A 108 -3.71 -0.69 8.79
CA LEU A 108 -4.07 -1.85 9.58
C LEU A 108 -5.38 -1.56 10.30
N LYS A 109 -6.47 -2.25 9.95
CA LYS A 109 -7.78 -2.05 10.58
C LYS A 109 -7.84 -2.59 12.02
N SER A 110 -6.67 -2.77 12.63
CA SER A 110 -6.37 -3.37 13.92
C SER A 110 -5.08 -2.74 14.45
N GLU A 111 -4.80 -2.94 15.74
CA GLU A 111 -3.53 -2.46 16.30
C GLU A 111 -2.33 -3.13 15.59
N PRO A 112 -1.27 -2.35 15.28
CA PRO A 112 -0.06 -2.87 14.65
C PRO A 112 0.81 -3.63 15.64
N GLU A 113 1.70 -4.47 15.11
CA GLU A 113 2.82 -4.97 15.88
C GLU A 113 3.77 -3.82 16.23
N LEU A 114 4.27 -3.78 17.47
CA LEU A 114 5.27 -2.81 17.86
C LEU A 114 6.59 -3.08 17.12
N LEU A 115 7.16 -2.02 16.55
CA LEU A 115 8.47 -2.07 15.93
C LEU A 115 9.56 -1.93 16.98
N ASP A 116 10.37 -2.98 17.12
CA ASP A 116 11.56 -2.97 17.96
C ASP A 116 12.75 -2.34 17.20
N VAL A 117 12.58 -1.08 16.77
CA VAL A 117 13.60 -0.22 16.16
C VAL A 117 13.34 1.22 16.59
N ASN A 118 14.37 1.91 17.08
CA ASN A 118 14.26 3.33 17.40
C ASN A 118 14.46 4.16 16.12
N LEU A 119 13.42 4.90 15.72
CA LEU A 119 13.40 5.74 14.53
C LEU A 119 13.16 7.20 14.93
N PRO A 120 13.76 8.20 14.26
CA PRO A 120 13.55 9.61 14.59
C PRO A 120 12.12 10.08 14.31
N LEU A 121 11.44 9.43 13.36
CA LEU A 121 10.03 9.65 13.07
C LEU A 121 9.41 8.37 12.52
N HIS A 122 8.21 8.07 13.00
CA HIS A 122 7.37 6.97 12.56
C HIS A 122 5.95 7.54 12.44
N ILE A 123 5.44 7.62 11.21
CA ILE A 123 4.10 8.13 10.92
C ILE A 123 3.21 6.97 10.49
N GLY A 124 2.12 6.73 11.20
CA GLY A 124 1.08 5.81 10.76
C GLY A 124 0.07 6.51 9.85
N LEU A 125 -0.39 5.85 8.79
CA LEU A 125 -1.60 6.25 8.08
C LEU A 125 -2.78 5.49 8.71
N GLY A 126 -3.74 6.24 9.24
CA GLY A 126 -4.93 5.67 9.85
C GLY A 126 -5.80 4.90 8.83
N PRO A 127 -6.68 4.01 9.27
CA PRO A 127 -6.90 3.57 10.65
C PRO A 127 -5.79 2.63 11.16
N GLY A 128 -5.78 2.34 12.46
CA GLY A 128 -4.92 1.31 13.08
C GLY A 128 -3.89 1.82 14.06
N PHE A 129 -3.38 3.01 13.81
CA PHE A 129 -2.28 3.59 14.56
C PHE A 129 -2.77 4.55 15.65
N THR A 130 -1.99 4.63 16.73
CA THR A 130 -2.17 5.51 17.87
C THR A 130 -0.86 6.24 18.16
N ALA A 131 -0.85 7.56 17.95
CA ALA A 131 0.28 8.42 18.24
C ALA A 131 0.59 8.42 19.75
N GLY A 132 1.87 8.26 20.08
CA GLY A 132 2.35 8.09 21.46
C GLY A 132 2.33 6.64 21.98
N LYS A 133 1.80 5.68 21.21
CA LYS A 133 1.80 4.24 21.54
C LYS A 133 2.62 3.44 20.53
N ASP A 134 2.21 3.45 19.27
CA ASP A 134 2.80 2.62 18.20
C ASP A 134 3.52 3.42 17.12
N CYS A 135 3.30 4.74 17.09
CA CYS A 135 3.97 5.68 16.19
C CYS A 135 4.09 7.07 16.86
N HIS A 136 4.86 7.95 16.22
CA HIS A 136 5.03 9.33 16.68
C HIS A 136 3.90 10.25 16.25
N ALA A 137 3.29 9.96 15.10
CA ALA A 137 2.14 10.71 14.59
C ALA A 137 1.25 9.81 13.72
N VAL A 138 -0.04 10.14 13.65
CA VAL A 138 -1.00 9.47 12.78
C VAL A 138 -1.62 10.47 11.82
N VAL A 139 -1.67 10.14 10.53
CA VAL A 139 -2.40 10.93 9.52
C VAL A 139 -3.78 10.31 9.31
N GLU A 140 -4.81 11.13 9.45
CA GLU A 140 -6.20 10.73 9.17
C GLU A 140 -6.42 10.48 7.67
N THR A 141 -6.95 9.31 7.33
CA THR A 141 -7.25 8.92 5.94
C THR A 141 -8.74 8.79 5.67
N ARG A 142 -9.59 8.90 6.69
CA ARG A 142 -11.04 8.94 6.52
C ARG A 142 -11.40 10.18 5.71
N ARG A 143 -12.12 9.94 4.62
CA ARG A 143 -12.68 11.00 3.77
C ARG A 143 -13.62 11.88 4.59
N GLY A 144 -13.52 13.19 4.38
CA GLY A 144 -14.27 14.19 5.13
C GLY A 144 -13.38 15.35 5.56
N HIS A 145 -13.89 16.18 6.46
CA HIS A 145 -13.22 17.42 6.89
C HIS A 145 -11.91 17.21 7.65
N THR A 146 -11.65 15.99 8.11
CA THR A 146 -10.44 15.64 8.88
C THR A 146 -9.38 14.96 8.04
N LEU A 147 -9.64 14.67 6.76
CA LEU A 147 -8.69 14.01 5.87
C LEU A 147 -7.35 14.77 5.82
N GLY A 148 -6.25 14.06 6.06
CA GLY A 148 -4.89 14.62 6.07
C GLY A 148 -4.50 15.31 7.38
N ARG A 149 -5.40 15.38 8.38
CA ARG A 149 -5.06 15.90 9.70
C ARG A 149 -4.00 15.02 10.36
N VAL A 150 -3.01 15.66 10.96
CA VAL A 150 -1.95 15.00 11.72
C VAL A 150 -2.31 15.01 13.21
N HIS A 151 -2.35 13.83 13.80
CA HIS A 151 -2.53 13.61 15.23
C HIS A 151 -1.18 13.26 15.85
N TRP A 152 -0.69 14.10 16.75
CA TRP A 152 0.53 13.87 17.52
C TRP A 152 0.28 13.10 18.82
N GLU A 153 -0.98 13.03 19.23
CA GLU A 153 -1.45 12.22 20.36
C GLU A 153 -2.80 11.58 19.98
N GLY A 154 -2.99 10.32 20.40
CA GLY A 154 -4.22 9.57 20.14
C GLY A 154 -4.30 8.93 18.75
N ALA A 155 -5.45 8.38 18.41
CA ALA A 155 -5.66 7.60 17.18
C ALA A 155 -6.44 8.38 16.11
N SER A 156 -6.27 7.99 14.84
CA SER A 156 -7.18 8.38 13.76
C SER A 156 -8.57 7.76 13.96
N THR A 157 -9.55 8.19 13.16
CA THR A 157 -10.87 7.55 13.18
C THR A 157 -10.77 6.03 12.90
N PRO A 158 -11.47 5.17 13.67
CA PRO A 158 -11.54 3.74 13.38
C PRO A 158 -12.18 3.43 12.03
N ASP A 159 -11.84 2.26 11.46
CA ASP A 159 -12.50 1.74 10.26
C ASP A 159 -13.99 1.50 10.53
N THR A 160 -14.86 2.03 9.66
CA THR A 160 -16.31 1.84 9.78
C THR A 160 -16.73 0.45 9.27
N GLY A 161 -15.86 -0.24 8.54
CA GLY A 161 -16.15 -1.50 7.86
C GLY A 161 -17.13 -1.36 6.68
N ARG A 162 -17.62 -0.15 6.42
CA ARG A 162 -18.60 0.15 5.38
C ARG A 162 -17.95 1.01 4.30
N PRO A 163 -17.98 0.59 3.02
CA PRO A 163 -17.50 1.44 1.94
C PRO A 163 -18.39 2.67 1.81
N GLU A 164 -17.80 3.80 1.43
CA GLU A 164 -18.58 4.96 1.01
C GLU A 164 -19.27 4.68 -0.33
N GLY A 165 -20.50 5.21 -0.46
CA GLY A 165 -21.37 5.02 -1.62
C GLY A 165 -22.16 3.71 -1.58
N ASP A 166 -22.57 3.24 -2.76
CA ASP A 166 -23.31 1.97 -2.87
C ASP A 166 -22.42 0.79 -2.48
N PRO A 167 -22.75 0.01 -1.43
CA PRO A 167 -21.91 -1.10 -0.96
C PRO A 167 -21.76 -2.22 -2.00
N ARG A 168 -22.69 -2.33 -2.95
CA ARG A 168 -22.61 -3.32 -4.05
C ARG A 168 -21.39 -3.09 -4.94
N ARG A 169 -20.79 -1.89 -4.93
CA ARG A 169 -19.58 -1.58 -5.70
C ARG A 169 -18.33 -2.32 -5.20
N VAL A 170 -18.38 -2.91 -4.01
CA VAL A 170 -17.27 -3.68 -3.43
C VAL A 170 -17.62 -5.16 -3.52
N LEU A 171 -17.02 -5.82 -4.51
CA LEU A 171 -17.14 -7.25 -4.70
C LEU A 171 -16.22 -7.98 -3.72
N ARG A 172 -16.72 -9.09 -3.16
CA ARG A 172 -15.96 -9.96 -2.24
C ARG A 172 -15.89 -11.35 -2.82
N ALA A 173 -14.75 -12.01 -2.65
CA ALA A 173 -14.58 -13.39 -3.05
C ALA A 173 -15.55 -14.29 -2.26
N SER A 174 -16.21 -15.22 -2.95
CA SER A 174 -17.10 -16.22 -2.33
C SER A 174 -16.34 -17.35 -1.65
N SER A 175 -15.07 -17.54 -2.01
CA SER A 175 -14.20 -18.61 -1.54
C SER A 175 -12.74 -18.21 -1.70
N SER A 176 -11.85 -18.90 -0.98
CA SER A 176 -10.41 -18.82 -1.22
C SER A 176 -10.06 -19.44 -2.58
N GLY A 177 -9.10 -18.85 -3.30
CA GLY A 177 -8.65 -19.35 -4.60
C GLY A 177 -7.78 -18.35 -5.35
N THR A 178 -7.39 -18.72 -6.56
CA THR A 178 -6.69 -17.85 -7.50
C THR A 178 -7.69 -17.07 -8.33
N ILE A 179 -7.48 -15.76 -8.44
CA ILE A 179 -8.31 -14.87 -9.27
C ILE A 179 -7.83 -14.97 -10.72
N ILE A 180 -8.74 -15.28 -11.63
CA ILE A 180 -8.57 -15.19 -13.08
C ILE A 180 -9.40 -14.00 -13.56
N SER A 181 -8.73 -12.97 -14.08
CA SER A 181 -9.43 -11.77 -14.53
C SER A 181 -10.02 -11.93 -15.93
N HIS A 182 -11.28 -11.47 -16.09
CA HIS A 182 -11.99 -11.39 -17.37
C HIS A 182 -12.32 -9.95 -17.78
N ALA A 183 -12.00 -8.98 -16.92
CA ALA A 183 -12.11 -7.55 -17.17
C ALA A 183 -10.82 -6.84 -16.69
N SER A 184 -10.58 -5.63 -17.17
CA SER A 184 -9.43 -4.82 -16.80
C SER A 184 -9.84 -3.59 -16.01
N ILE A 185 -8.96 -3.11 -15.12
CA ILE A 185 -9.16 -1.82 -14.45
C ILE A 185 -9.29 -0.73 -15.51
N GLY A 186 -10.36 0.07 -15.44
CA GLY A 186 -10.71 1.09 -16.42
C GLY A 186 -11.85 0.68 -17.37
N ASP A 187 -12.19 -0.61 -17.44
CA ASP A 187 -13.26 -1.10 -18.31
C ASP A 187 -14.64 -0.61 -17.85
N HIS A 188 -15.48 -0.29 -18.82
CA HIS A 188 -16.92 -0.11 -18.59
C HIS A 188 -17.58 -1.48 -18.55
N VAL A 189 -18.31 -1.76 -17.46
CA VAL A 189 -18.95 -3.05 -17.22
C VAL A 189 -20.47 -2.88 -17.14
N GLN A 190 -21.22 -3.87 -17.62
CA GLN A 190 -22.67 -3.96 -17.45
C GLN A 190 -23.03 -4.79 -16.22
N GLU A 191 -24.25 -4.62 -15.70
CA GLU A 191 -24.80 -5.53 -14.70
C GLU A 191 -24.87 -6.97 -15.25
N GLY A 192 -24.45 -7.94 -14.43
CA GLY A 192 -24.34 -9.35 -14.82
C GLY A 192 -23.07 -9.72 -15.59
N GLN A 193 -22.23 -8.75 -15.98
CA GLN A 193 -20.97 -9.04 -16.69
C GLN A 193 -19.99 -9.80 -15.79
N LEU A 194 -19.32 -10.82 -16.33
CA LEU A 194 -18.26 -11.54 -15.64
C LEU A 194 -17.04 -10.65 -15.43
N ILE A 195 -16.60 -10.50 -14.18
CA ILE A 195 -15.44 -9.68 -13.81
C ILE A 195 -14.23 -10.56 -13.55
N VAL A 196 -14.38 -11.53 -12.65
CA VAL A 196 -13.34 -12.52 -12.34
C VAL A 196 -13.95 -13.91 -12.14
N GLU A 197 -13.11 -14.92 -12.31
CA GLU A 197 -13.37 -16.29 -11.87
C GLU A 197 -12.39 -16.66 -10.76
N ILE A 198 -12.91 -17.22 -9.66
CA ILE A 198 -12.10 -17.71 -8.55
C ILE A 198 -11.90 -19.20 -8.77
N GLN A 199 -10.67 -19.60 -9.06
CA GLN A 199 -10.28 -21.00 -9.18
C GLN A 199 -9.80 -21.54 -7.83
N SER A 200 -10.46 -22.60 -7.35
CA SER A 200 -10.14 -23.30 -6.11
C SER A 200 -10.05 -24.81 -6.36
N GLU A 201 -9.63 -25.58 -5.36
CA GLU A 201 -9.65 -27.05 -5.40
C GLU A 201 -11.07 -27.60 -5.63
N ASN A 202 -12.10 -26.90 -5.16
CA ASN A 202 -13.51 -27.32 -5.24
C ASN A 202 -14.21 -26.84 -6.52
N GLY A 203 -13.46 -26.26 -7.47
CA GLY A 203 -13.99 -25.76 -8.74
C GLY A 203 -13.85 -24.25 -8.91
N ARG A 204 -14.67 -23.72 -9.82
CA ARG A 204 -14.63 -22.32 -10.28
C ARG A 204 -15.88 -21.57 -9.82
N ALA A 205 -15.69 -20.41 -9.21
CA ALA A 205 -16.78 -19.52 -8.80
C ALA A 205 -16.71 -18.21 -9.59
N LYS A 206 -17.83 -17.82 -10.21
CA LYS A 206 -17.91 -16.57 -10.99
C LYS A 206 -18.25 -15.39 -10.09
N VAL A 207 -17.56 -14.28 -10.30
CA VAL A 207 -17.88 -12.99 -9.69
C VAL A 207 -18.37 -12.06 -10.80
N LEU A 208 -19.66 -11.70 -10.73
CA LEU A 208 -20.34 -10.86 -11.71
C LEU A 208 -20.47 -9.43 -11.20
N SER A 209 -20.52 -8.46 -12.11
CA SER A 209 -20.81 -7.07 -11.75
C SER A 209 -22.27 -6.92 -11.30
N PRO A 210 -22.54 -6.33 -10.13
CA PRO A 210 -23.91 -6.17 -9.62
C PRO A 210 -24.55 -4.88 -10.13
N LEU A 211 -23.83 -4.09 -10.93
CA LEU A 211 -24.27 -2.79 -11.44
C LEU A 211 -23.45 -2.40 -12.68
N LYS A 212 -23.99 -1.49 -13.49
CA LYS A 212 -23.24 -0.83 -14.57
C LYS A 212 -22.28 0.20 -13.99
N GLY A 213 -21.05 0.25 -14.49
CA GLY A 213 -20.06 1.22 -14.02
C GLY A 213 -18.70 1.08 -14.66
N VAL A 214 -17.68 1.63 -14.00
CA VAL A 214 -16.26 1.47 -14.39
C VAL A 214 -15.56 0.63 -13.33
N LEU A 215 -14.83 -0.39 -13.74
CA LEU A 215 -14.03 -1.22 -12.85
C LEU A 215 -12.81 -0.42 -12.37
N ARG A 216 -12.68 -0.21 -11.05
CA ARG A 216 -11.63 0.67 -10.48
C ARG A 216 -10.52 -0.07 -9.74
N GLY A 217 -10.62 -1.38 -9.65
CA GLY A 217 -9.68 -2.21 -8.91
C GLY A 217 -10.07 -3.68 -9.01
N LEU A 218 -9.09 -4.55 -8.80
CA LEU A 218 -9.15 -6.00 -8.91
C LEU A 218 -8.25 -6.62 -7.85
#